data_AF-A0A814YI89-F1
#
_entry.id   AF-A0A814YI89-F1
#
_cell.length_a   1.000
_cell.length_b   1.000
_cell.length_c   1.000
_cell.angle_alpha   90.00
_cell.angle_beta   90.00
_cell.angle_gamma   90.00
#
_symmetry.space_group_name_H-M   'P 1'
#
loop_
_entity.id
_entity.type
_entity.pdbx_description
1 polymer ?
#
loop_
_entity_poly.entity_id
_entity_poly.type
_entity_poly.pdbx_seq_one_letter_code
_entity_poly.pdbx_strand_id
1 'polypeptide(L)'
;MVSHSGGLDIINELAGKDITRIFHEIHLTSNLNKQLLNRKYWIGKIDRNASKEQCGYFLMQNLLCRTVPEYNLPMRVPFDQVCTLKEQFKQYIMSANFPCLNGKIAFKRNAFGFGVYDILATEHSTKLLWHNLIEFINRQSSLWEHHHMFTTYVACFRTPKDVSEDIFETLLWKQLRLLHKEDVENGMIWAENYSDDPLDPNFGFSVGGRAFFIVGLHPNSSRKAGQFLTPCLVFNSHDQFTNLRRLNILSEIRQVVRNADLRENGSINPNVISNDNNSVAFEYSGKLINPDWTPDFKSRHKKTN
;
A
#
# COMPACT_ATOMS: atom_id res chain seq x y z
N MET A 1 11.28 23.54 14.43
CA MET A 1 10.49 23.06 15.58
C MET A 1 9.30 23.97 15.80
N VAL A 2 8.08 23.45 15.81
CA VAL A 2 6.91 24.20 16.28
C VAL A 2 6.89 24.05 17.80
N SER A 3 7.22 25.11 18.53
CA SER A 3 7.07 25.14 19.98
C SER A 3 5.61 25.44 20.32
N HIS A 4 4.87 24.44 20.79
CA HIS A 4 3.54 24.65 21.37
C HIS A 4 3.69 24.79 22.88
N SER A 5 3.16 25.87 23.45
CA SER A 5 3.31 26.21 24.87
C SER A 5 2.69 25.16 25.82
N GLY A 6 1.74 24.35 25.33
CA GLY A 6 1.16 23.23 26.07
C GLY A 6 1.92 21.90 25.93
N GLY A 7 3.10 21.87 25.31
CA GLY A 7 3.83 20.65 25.02
C GLY A 7 3.36 19.93 23.76
N LEU A 8 4.23 19.08 23.21
CA LEU A 8 3.97 18.29 21.99
C LEU A 8 3.09 17.08 22.25
N ASP A 9 3.12 16.54 23.47
CA ASP A 9 2.38 15.34 23.84
C ASP A 9 0.86 15.53 23.71
N ILE A 10 0.37 16.71 24.10
CA ILE A 10 -1.05 17.10 23.96
C ILE A 10 -1.44 17.24 22.49
N ILE A 11 -0.56 17.75 21.63
CA ILE A 11 -0.82 17.82 20.18
C ILE A 11 -0.92 16.41 19.59
N ASN A 12 -0.02 15.51 20.00
CA ASN A 12 0.01 14.13 19.52
C ASN A 12 -1.23 13.34 19.98
N GLU A 13 -1.65 13.51 21.23
CA GLU A 13 -2.84 12.86 21.79
C GLU A 13 -4.15 13.31 21.12
N LEU A 14 -4.18 14.55 20.66
CA LEU A 14 -5.35 15.18 20.06
C LEU A 14 -5.30 15.22 18.52
N ALA A 15 -4.23 14.71 17.92
CA ALA A 15 -4.05 14.67 16.47
C ALA A 15 -5.22 13.95 15.78
N GLY A 16 -5.81 14.60 14.77
CA GLY A 16 -6.93 14.04 14.00
C GLY A 16 -8.32 14.15 14.66
N LYS A 17 -8.41 14.71 15.88
CA LYS A 17 -9.70 15.00 16.53
C LYS A 17 -10.17 16.42 16.19
N ASP A 18 -11.48 16.65 16.19
CA ASP A 18 -12.02 18.01 16.22
C ASP A 18 -11.84 18.57 17.64
N ILE A 19 -10.86 19.45 17.77
CA ILE A 19 -10.48 20.07 19.04
C ILE A 19 -11.11 21.45 19.24
N THR A 20 -12.07 21.86 18.39
CA THR A 20 -12.62 23.24 18.39
C THR A 20 -13.06 23.67 19.79
N ARG A 21 -13.78 22.80 20.51
CA ARG A 21 -14.27 23.10 21.87
C ARG A 21 -13.13 23.22 22.89
N ILE A 22 -12.21 22.25 22.91
CA ILE A 22 -11.05 22.22 23.82
C ILE A 22 -10.15 23.44 23.57
N PHE A 23 -9.92 23.77 22.30
CA PHE A 23 -9.16 24.95 21.91
C PHE A 23 -9.83 26.25 22.39
N HIS A 24 -11.16 26.37 22.25
CA HIS A 24 -11.91 27.54 22.72
C HIS A 24 -11.94 27.68 24.25
N GLU A 25 -12.01 26.58 25.00
CA GLU A 25 -12.03 26.58 26.47
C GLU A 25 -10.65 26.92 27.06
N ILE A 26 -9.56 26.44 26.43
CA ILE A 26 -8.19 26.66 26.93
C ILE A 26 -7.62 28.00 26.45
N HIS A 27 -7.96 28.44 25.23
CA HIS A 27 -7.39 29.65 24.61
C HIS A 27 -8.38 30.81 24.67
N LEU A 28 -8.83 31.13 25.89
CA LEU A 28 -9.51 32.37 26.16
C LEU A 28 -8.49 33.52 26.11
N THR A 29 -8.60 34.36 25.07
CA THR A 29 -8.14 35.78 24.97
C THR A 29 -6.96 36.21 24.08
N SER A 30 -6.11 35.36 23.50
CA SER A 30 -5.02 35.89 22.65
C SER A 30 -5.36 35.88 21.13
N ASN A 31 -5.58 37.07 20.56
CA ASN A 31 -5.76 37.27 19.12
C ASN A 31 -4.56 36.78 18.27
N LEU A 32 -3.38 36.69 18.88
CA LEU A 32 -2.14 36.28 18.25
C LEU A 32 -2.16 34.81 17.79
N ASN A 33 -2.72 33.91 18.60
CA ASN A 33 -2.77 32.48 18.28
C ASN A 33 -3.74 32.17 17.13
N LYS A 34 -4.89 32.87 17.07
CA LYS A 34 -5.85 32.75 15.97
C LYS A 34 -5.27 33.26 14.64
N GLN A 35 -4.49 34.34 14.66
CA GLN A 35 -3.83 34.87 13.46
C GLN A 35 -2.69 33.98 12.95
N LEU A 36 -1.88 33.41 13.86
CA LEU A 36 -0.81 32.47 13.51
C LEU A 36 -1.33 31.17 12.90
N LEU A 37 -2.42 30.62 13.47
CA LEU A 37 -3.11 29.44 12.93
C LEU A 37 -3.68 29.71 11.53
N ASN A 38 -4.35 30.86 11.33
CA ASN A 38 -5.01 31.20 10.08
C ASN A 38 -4.06 31.50 8.90
N ARG A 39 -2.79 31.86 9.14
CA ARG A 39 -1.83 32.18 8.06
C ARG A 39 -0.75 31.13 7.82
N LYS A 40 -0.25 30.45 8.85
CA LYS A 40 0.93 29.57 8.73
C LYS A 40 0.60 28.07 8.81
N TYR A 41 -0.52 27.72 9.41
CA TYR A 41 -0.92 26.33 9.70
C TYR A 41 -2.31 25.97 9.15
N TRP A 42 -2.96 26.89 8.43
CA TRP A 42 -4.26 26.69 7.81
C TRP A 42 -4.12 25.89 6.52
N ILE A 43 -4.84 24.76 6.42
CA ILE A 43 -4.71 23.81 5.31
C ILE A 43 -6.00 23.62 4.49
N GLY A 44 -7.06 24.39 4.79
CA GLY A 44 -8.35 24.32 4.09
C GLY A 44 -9.55 24.19 5.03
N LYS A 45 -10.75 24.17 4.46
CA LYS A 45 -12.00 23.89 5.21
C LYS A 45 -12.22 22.38 5.28
N ILE A 46 -12.66 21.90 6.45
CA ILE A 46 -13.12 20.52 6.61
C ILE A 46 -14.43 20.36 5.82
N ASP A 47 -14.45 19.41 4.90
CA ASP A 47 -15.71 18.90 4.35
C ASP A 47 -16.44 18.13 5.46
N ARG A 48 -17.60 18.64 5.87
CA ARG A 48 -18.38 18.07 6.98
C ARG A 48 -18.92 16.67 6.69
N ASN A 49 -18.79 16.20 5.44
CA ASN A 49 -19.17 14.86 5.03
C ASN A 49 -18.00 13.85 5.04
N ALA A 50 -16.75 14.29 5.29
CA ALA A 50 -15.58 13.41 5.39
C ALA A 50 -15.51 12.70 6.76
N SER A 51 -15.10 11.43 6.79
CA SER A 51 -15.01 10.65 8.04
C SER A 51 -13.79 11.06 8.88
N LYS A 52 -13.91 10.99 10.22
CA LYS A 52 -12.85 11.41 11.17
C LYS A 52 -11.49 10.70 10.96
N GLU A 53 -11.50 9.47 10.43
CA GLU A 53 -10.29 8.70 10.12
C GLU A 53 -9.52 9.23 8.88
N GLN A 54 -10.21 9.89 7.94
CA GLN A 54 -9.58 10.51 6.76
C GLN A 54 -8.72 11.72 7.15
N CYS A 55 -9.07 12.42 8.24
CA CYS A 55 -8.31 13.55 8.76
C CYS A 55 -7.02 13.12 9.49
N GLY A 56 -7.03 11.99 10.19
CA GLY A 56 -5.86 11.48 10.93
C GLY A 56 -4.72 10.99 10.04
N TYR A 57 -5.06 10.33 8.91
CA TYR A 57 -4.07 9.88 7.91
C TYR A 57 -3.29 11.06 7.29
N PHE A 58 -3.93 12.23 7.19
CA PHE A 58 -3.40 13.44 6.56
C PHE A 58 -2.40 14.22 7.40
N LEU A 59 -2.59 14.26 8.72
CA LEU A 59 -1.66 14.92 9.63
C LEU A 59 -0.32 14.16 9.68
N MET A 60 -0.36 12.82 9.61
CA MET A 60 0.80 11.95 9.75
C MET A 60 1.70 11.92 8.50
N GLN A 61 1.13 11.84 7.29
CA GLN A 61 1.91 12.00 6.04
C GLN A 61 2.62 13.36 5.97
N ASN A 62 2.03 14.41 6.55
CA ASN A 62 2.63 15.75 6.58
C ASN A 62 3.66 15.94 7.72
N LEU A 63 3.49 15.26 8.85
CA LEU A 63 4.43 15.31 9.98
C LEU A 63 5.74 14.56 9.66
N LEU A 64 5.66 13.36 9.08
CA LEU A 64 6.83 12.56 8.69
C LEU A 64 7.71 13.27 7.64
N CYS A 65 7.12 14.06 6.75
CA CYS A 65 7.86 14.85 5.75
C CYS A 65 8.45 16.16 6.31
N ARG A 66 8.14 16.56 7.56
CA ARG A 66 8.59 17.84 8.15
C ARG A 66 9.51 17.68 9.37
N THR A 67 9.73 16.45 9.83
CA THR A 67 10.64 16.12 10.94
C THR A 67 12.02 15.63 10.47
N VAL A 68 12.23 15.42 9.18
CA VAL A 68 13.54 15.04 8.60
C VAL A 68 14.10 16.23 7.80
N PRO A 69 14.99 17.07 8.38
CA PRO A 69 15.43 18.33 7.77
C PRO A 69 16.24 18.17 6.48
N GLU A 70 16.76 16.98 6.21
CA GLU A 70 17.64 16.70 5.05
C GLU A 70 16.90 16.36 3.76
N TYR A 71 15.57 16.20 3.80
CA TYR A 71 14.79 15.80 2.62
C TYR A 71 13.79 16.89 2.23
N ASN A 72 14.29 17.92 1.54
CA ASN A 72 13.48 18.77 0.66
C ASN A 72 12.90 17.90 -0.47
N LEU A 73 11.84 17.13 -0.22
CA LEU A 73 11.18 16.29 -1.23
C LEU A 73 10.14 17.13 -1.98
N PRO A 74 10.43 17.58 -3.22
CA PRO A 74 9.57 18.46 -3.99
C PRO A 74 8.79 17.59 -4.98
N MET A 75 7.56 17.22 -4.63
CA MET A 75 6.41 17.01 -5.53
C MET A 75 5.36 16.22 -4.77
N ARG A 76 4.31 16.91 -4.32
CA ARG A 76 3.14 16.30 -3.68
C ARG A 76 2.14 15.99 -4.78
N VAL A 77 1.61 14.76 -4.80
CA VAL A 77 0.34 14.53 -5.50
C VAL A 77 -0.74 15.34 -4.78
N PRO A 78 -1.51 16.19 -5.49
CA PRO A 78 -2.56 17.00 -4.86
C PRO A 78 -3.57 16.14 -4.09
N PHE A 79 -4.02 16.61 -2.94
CA PHE A 79 -4.89 15.86 -2.02
C PHE A 79 -6.19 15.39 -2.68
N ASP A 80 -6.81 16.28 -3.44
CA ASP A 80 -7.99 16.00 -4.26
C ASP A 80 -7.75 14.81 -5.20
N GLN A 81 -6.59 14.76 -5.86
CA GLN A 81 -6.25 13.63 -6.73
C GLN A 81 -6.08 12.32 -5.94
N VAL A 82 -5.50 12.38 -4.74
CA VAL A 82 -5.40 11.20 -3.85
C VAL A 82 -6.78 10.69 -3.47
N CYS A 83 -7.68 11.59 -3.03
CA CYS A 83 -9.05 11.24 -2.65
C CYS A 83 -9.85 10.66 -3.82
N THR A 84 -9.77 11.30 -4.99
CA THR A 84 -10.44 10.84 -6.20
C THR A 84 -9.97 9.44 -6.58
N LEU A 85 -8.66 9.20 -6.64
CA LEU A 85 -8.13 7.90 -7.04
C LEU A 85 -8.44 6.81 -6.01
N LYS A 86 -8.44 7.14 -4.72
CA LYS A 86 -8.85 6.22 -3.65
C LYS A 86 -10.31 5.79 -3.80
N GLU A 87 -11.21 6.74 -4.09
CA GLU A 87 -12.63 6.43 -4.27
C GLU A 87 -12.86 5.63 -5.56
N GLN A 88 -12.18 5.97 -6.65
CA GLN A 88 -12.20 5.19 -7.88
C GLN A 88 -11.71 3.75 -7.66
N PHE A 89 -10.63 3.58 -6.89
CA PHE A 89 -10.12 2.26 -6.54
C PHE A 89 -11.11 1.47 -5.67
N LYS A 90 -11.75 2.14 -4.70
CA LYS A 90 -12.79 1.52 -3.88
C LYS A 90 -13.97 1.04 -4.73
N GLN A 91 -14.44 1.87 -5.66
CA GLN A 91 -15.52 1.49 -6.58
C GLN A 91 -15.11 0.31 -7.46
N TYR A 92 -13.87 0.32 -7.97
CA TYR A 92 -13.30 -0.78 -8.74
C TYR A 92 -13.33 -2.10 -7.96
N ILE A 93 -12.79 -2.14 -6.74
CA ILE A 93 -12.76 -3.34 -5.87
C ILE A 93 -14.17 -3.79 -5.49
N MET A 94 -15.09 -2.85 -5.27
CA MET A 94 -16.47 -3.15 -4.86
C MET A 94 -17.36 -3.57 -6.03
N SER A 95 -16.89 -3.47 -7.28
CA SER A 95 -17.65 -3.89 -8.45
C SER A 95 -18.04 -5.37 -8.38
N ALA A 96 -19.18 -5.73 -8.98
CA ALA A 96 -19.68 -7.09 -8.99
C ALA A 96 -18.68 -8.08 -9.62
N ASN A 97 -17.93 -7.60 -10.62
CA ASN A 97 -17.04 -8.42 -11.44
C ASN A 97 -15.62 -8.53 -10.85
N PHE A 98 -15.28 -7.79 -9.79
CA PHE A 98 -13.99 -7.96 -9.13
C PHE A 98 -13.96 -9.27 -8.32
N PRO A 99 -13.04 -10.20 -8.63
CA PRO A 99 -13.12 -11.59 -8.17
C PRO A 99 -12.58 -11.80 -6.75
N CYS A 100 -11.72 -10.90 -6.24
CA CYS A 100 -11.01 -11.13 -5.00
C CYS A 100 -11.86 -10.74 -3.78
N LEU A 101 -12.41 -11.75 -3.10
CA LEU A 101 -13.19 -11.59 -1.87
C LEU A 101 -12.37 -10.96 -0.73
N ASN A 102 -11.08 -11.31 -0.62
CA ASN A 102 -10.19 -10.78 0.41
C ASN A 102 -10.01 -9.27 0.28
N GLY A 103 -9.80 -8.78 -0.96
CA GLY A 103 -9.74 -7.35 -1.25
C GLY A 103 -11.04 -6.64 -0.87
N LYS A 104 -12.21 -7.22 -1.20
CA LYS A 104 -13.51 -6.68 -0.78
C LYS A 104 -13.65 -6.62 0.74
N ILE A 105 -13.18 -7.64 1.48
CA ILE A 105 -13.24 -7.66 2.95
C ILE A 105 -12.32 -6.61 3.56
N ALA A 106 -11.07 -6.48 3.08
CA ALA A 106 -10.12 -5.47 3.56
C ALA A 106 -10.71 -4.06 3.45
N PHE A 107 -11.33 -3.72 2.31
CA PHE A 107 -11.98 -2.44 2.09
C PHE A 107 -13.26 -2.26 2.94
N LYS A 108 -14.09 -3.29 3.10
CA LYS A 108 -15.30 -3.23 3.96
C LYS A 108 -14.96 -3.01 5.43
N ARG A 109 -13.81 -3.53 5.90
CA ARG A 109 -13.35 -3.43 7.28
C ARG A 109 -12.41 -2.24 7.53
N ASN A 110 -12.19 -1.39 6.52
CA ASN A 110 -11.19 -0.30 6.58
C ASN A 110 -9.77 -0.78 6.98
N ALA A 111 -9.44 -2.04 6.70
CA ALA A 111 -8.15 -2.65 7.02
C ALA A 111 -7.18 -2.47 5.83
N PHE A 112 -6.97 -1.23 5.39
CA PHE A 112 -6.09 -0.96 4.26
C PHE A 112 -5.36 0.38 4.35
N GLY A 113 -4.16 0.43 3.77
CA GLY A 113 -3.43 1.65 3.47
C GLY A 113 -3.59 2.04 1.99
N PHE A 114 -3.48 3.34 1.68
CA PHE A 114 -3.59 3.84 0.32
C PHE A 114 -2.64 5.01 0.09
N GLY A 115 -1.75 4.89 -0.88
CA GLY A 115 -0.81 5.93 -1.28
C GLY A 115 -0.85 6.19 -2.78
N VAL A 116 -0.66 7.45 -3.17
CA VAL A 116 -0.50 7.84 -4.57
C VAL A 116 0.85 8.49 -4.77
N TYR A 117 1.55 8.03 -5.81
CA TYR A 117 2.89 8.41 -6.17
C TYR A 117 2.92 8.91 -7.61
N ASP A 118 3.99 9.60 -8.00
CA ASP A 118 4.02 10.25 -9.30
C ASP A 118 4.36 9.28 -10.44
N ILE A 119 5.54 8.66 -10.37
CA ILE A 119 6.08 7.80 -11.45
C ILE A 119 6.52 6.45 -10.88
N LEU A 120 5.94 5.37 -11.40
CA LEU A 120 6.35 4.00 -11.08
C LEU A 120 7.84 3.78 -11.39
N ALA A 121 8.53 3.07 -10.51
CA ALA A 121 9.92 2.65 -10.67
C ALA A 121 10.94 3.81 -10.73
N THR A 122 10.70 4.85 -9.92
CA THR A 122 11.62 5.96 -9.67
C THR A 122 12.09 5.95 -8.21
N GLU A 123 13.33 6.36 -7.94
CA GLU A 123 13.88 6.39 -6.56
C GLU A 123 13.02 7.26 -5.64
N HIS A 124 12.59 8.43 -6.12
CA HIS A 124 11.74 9.34 -5.36
C HIS A 124 10.41 8.72 -4.92
N SER A 125 9.64 8.16 -5.86
CA SER A 125 8.37 7.51 -5.54
C SER A 125 8.57 6.28 -4.66
N THR A 126 9.67 5.55 -4.88
CA THR A 126 10.03 4.36 -4.09
C THR A 126 10.31 4.73 -2.63
N LYS A 127 11.08 5.77 -2.37
CA LYS A 127 11.39 6.21 -1.01
C LYS A 127 10.14 6.63 -0.23
N LEU A 128 9.22 7.35 -0.89
CA LEU A 128 7.93 7.69 -0.29
C LEU A 128 7.08 6.44 -0.02
N LEU A 129 7.06 5.50 -0.97
CA LEU A 129 6.35 4.23 -0.80
C LEU A 129 6.91 3.40 0.34
N TRP A 130 8.23 3.28 0.44
CA TRP A 130 8.90 2.57 1.50
C TRP A 130 8.51 3.13 2.88
N HIS A 131 8.61 4.44 3.09
CA HIS A 131 8.19 5.07 4.35
C HIS A 131 6.72 4.77 4.70
N ASN A 132 5.82 4.88 3.72
CA ASN A 132 4.40 4.61 3.95
C ASN A 132 4.12 3.13 4.23
N LEU A 133 4.89 2.21 3.64
CA LEU A 133 4.81 0.78 3.94
C LEU A 133 5.30 0.48 5.35
N ILE A 134 6.42 1.04 5.80
CA ILE A 134 6.92 0.89 7.18
C ILE A 134 5.90 1.45 8.18
N GLU A 135 5.32 2.61 7.91
CA GLU A 135 4.26 3.17 8.73
C GLU A 135 3.02 2.28 8.77
N PHE A 136 2.59 1.75 7.62
CA PHE A 136 1.49 0.81 7.54
C PHE A 136 1.77 -0.45 8.37
N ILE A 137 2.96 -1.03 8.23
CA ILE A 137 3.43 -2.19 8.99
C ILE A 137 3.35 -1.91 10.50
N ASN A 138 3.90 -0.78 10.95
CA ASN A 138 3.92 -0.41 12.37
C ASN A 138 2.53 -0.15 12.95
N ARG A 139 1.59 0.38 12.16
CA ARG A 139 0.21 0.61 12.60
C ARG A 139 -0.61 -0.68 12.67
N GLN A 140 -0.26 -1.67 11.84
CA GLN A 140 -1.02 -2.92 11.71
C GLN A 140 -0.45 -4.05 12.56
N SER A 141 0.74 -3.89 13.16
CA SER A 141 1.39 -4.90 14.00
C SER A 141 0.48 -5.45 15.11
N SER A 142 -0.24 -4.57 15.82
CA SER A 142 -1.19 -4.97 16.86
C SER A 142 -2.42 -5.72 16.32
N LEU A 143 -2.83 -5.44 15.08
CA LEU A 143 -3.94 -6.17 14.43
C LEU A 143 -3.50 -7.56 13.96
N TRP A 144 -2.24 -7.70 13.56
CA TRP A 144 -1.67 -8.98 13.13
C TRP A 144 -1.45 -9.97 14.27
N GLU A 145 -1.08 -9.49 15.46
CA GLU A 145 -0.93 -10.32 16.67
C GLU A 145 -2.23 -11.06 17.07
N HIS A 146 -3.39 -10.45 16.78
CA HIS A 146 -4.69 -11.03 17.09
C HIS A 146 -5.21 -12.02 16.03
N HIS A 147 -4.38 -12.47 15.08
CA HIS A 147 -4.75 -13.43 14.01
C HIS A 147 -5.94 -12.98 13.15
N HIS A 148 -6.26 -11.68 13.18
CA HIS A 148 -7.41 -11.11 12.51
C HIS A 148 -6.93 -10.02 11.53
N MET A 149 -7.24 -10.28 10.26
CA MET A 149 -7.64 -9.32 9.22
C MET A 149 -6.74 -9.25 7.98
N PHE A 150 -7.45 -9.36 6.86
CA PHE A 150 -6.99 -8.99 5.52
C PHE A 150 -6.57 -7.52 5.53
N THR A 151 -5.27 -7.31 5.56
CA THR A 151 -4.59 -6.02 5.54
C THR A 151 -3.85 -5.84 4.22
N THR A 152 -4.20 -4.76 3.52
CA THR A 152 -3.66 -4.49 2.19
C THR A 152 -3.12 -3.06 2.15
N TYR A 153 -1.95 -2.87 1.57
CA TYR A 153 -1.49 -1.53 1.19
C TYR A 153 -1.61 -1.37 -0.33
N VAL A 154 -2.30 -0.33 -0.78
CA VAL A 154 -2.44 -0.01 -2.21
C VAL A 154 -1.54 1.17 -2.54
N ALA A 155 -0.58 0.94 -3.44
CA ALA A 155 0.29 1.97 -3.99
C ALA A 155 -0.10 2.24 -5.45
N CYS A 156 -0.67 3.40 -5.75
CA CYS A 156 -1.01 3.77 -7.11
C CYS A 156 -0.06 4.85 -7.65
N PHE A 157 0.27 4.79 -8.93
CA PHE A 157 1.23 5.66 -9.58
C PHE A 157 0.55 6.43 -10.70
N ARG A 158 0.72 7.75 -10.78
CA ARG A 158 0.05 8.56 -11.82
C ARG A 158 0.51 8.19 -13.23
N THR A 159 1.77 7.74 -13.37
CA THR A 159 2.39 7.37 -14.63
C THR A 159 3.38 6.19 -14.46
N PRO A 160 3.71 5.48 -15.55
CA PRO A 160 3.14 5.59 -16.90
C PRO A 160 1.80 4.84 -17.02
N LYS A 161 0.76 5.47 -17.61
CA LYS A 161 -0.56 4.83 -17.75
C LYS A 161 -0.64 3.85 -18.93
N ASP A 162 0.02 4.21 -20.02
CA ASP A 162 -0.01 3.44 -21.25
C ASP A 162 1.24 2.56 -21.34
N VAL A 163 1.13 1.36 -20.77
CA VAL A 163 2.20 0.36 -20.76
C VAL A 163 1.64 -0.96 -21.23
N SER A 164 2.39 -1.69 -22.06
CA SER A 164 2.10 -3.10 -22.31
C SER A 164 2.36 -3.92 -21.05
N GLU A 165 1.87 -5.17 -21.01
CA GLU A 165 2.14 -6.08 -19.90
C GLU A 165 3.66 -6.31 -19.71
N ASP A 166 4.44 -6.39 -20.79
CA ASP A 166 5.91 -6.51 -20.74
C ASP A 166 6.60 -5.31 -20.09
N ILE A 167 6.16 -4.11 -20.47
CA ILE A 167 6.72 -2.87 -19.91
C ILE A 167 6.30 -2.75 -18.44
N PHE A 168 5.06 -3.05 -18.10
CA PHE A 168 4.57 -3.03 -16.73
C PHE A 168 5.33 -4.02 -15.85
N GLU A 169 5.54 -5.26 -16.30
CA GLU A 169 6.31 -6.28 -15.59
C GLU A 169 7.75 -5.80 -15.32
N THR A 170 8.41 -5.24 -16.33
CA THR A 170 9.76 -4.67 -16.18
C THR A 170 9.79 -3.55 -15.14
N LEU A 171 8.81 -2.65 -15.17
CA LEU A 171 8.69 -1.55 -14.21
C LEU A 171 8.35 -2.04 -12.79
N LEU A 172 7.49 -3.04 -12.66
CA LEU A 172 7.16 -3.67 -11.39
C LEU A 172 8.43 -4.23 -10.75
N TRP A 173 9.19 -5.06 -11.47
CA TRP A 173 10.41 -5.64 -10.92
C TRP A 173 11.47 -4.59 -10.61
N LYS A 174 11.59 -3.54 -11.43
CA LYS A 174 12.44 -2.39 -11.09
C LYS A 174 11.97 -1.68 -9.81
N GLN A 175 10.68 -1.48 -9.62
CA GLN A 175 10.10 -0.90 -8.41
C GLN A 175 10.38 -1.76 -7.17
N LEU A 176 10.30 -3.08 -7.29
CA LEU A 176 10.63 -4.02 -6.21
C LEU A 176 12.12 -4.01 -5.86
N ARG A 177 13.01 -3.96 -6.87
CA ARG A 177 14.45 -3.81 -6.63
C ARG A 177 14.79 -2.50 -5.92
N LEU A 178 14.12 -1.40 -6.28
CA LEU A 178 14.30 -0.11 -5.61
C LEU A 178 13.78 -0.15 -4.17
N LEU A 179 12.63 -0.78 -3.91
CA LEU A 179 12.11 -0.96 -2.55
C LEU A 179 13.06 -1.78 -1.70
N HIS A 180 13.57 -2.89 -2.26
CA HIS A 180 14.56 -3.74 -1.60
C HIS A 180 15.86 -3.00 -1.26
N LYS A 181 16.32 -2.13 -2.18
CA LYS A 181 17.47 -1.26 -1.93
C LYS A 181 17.21 -0.34 -0.73
N GLU A 182 16.08 0.35 -0.70
CA GLU A 182 15.71 1.21 0.44
C GLU A 182 15.63 0.42 1.75
N ASP A 183 15.06 -0.79 1.72
CA ASP A 183 14.93 -1.65 2.91
C ASP A 183 16.29 -2.04 3.49
N VAL A 184 17.20 -2.50 2.63
CA VAL A 184 18.57 -2.88 3.03
C VAL A 184 19.39 -1.67 3.50
N GLU A 185 19.29 -0.54 2.81
CA GLU A 185 20.01 0.70 3.19
C GLU A 185 19.55 1.25 4.55
N ASN A 186 18.30 0.98 4.95
CA ASN A 186 17.75 1.32 6.26
C ASN A 186 17.92 0.20 7.30
N GLY A 187 18.72 -0.84 7.00
CA GLY A 187 19.06 -1.90 7.95
C GLY A 187 17.93 -2.86 8.28
N MET A 188 16.88 -2.91 7.46
CA MET A 188 15.80 -3.88 7.62
C MET A 188 16.31 -5.28 7.30
N ILE A 189 15.68 -6.29 7.90
CA ILE A 189 15.94 -7.70 7.63
C ILE A 189 14.83 -8.26 6.74
N TRP A 190 15.14 -9.29 5.96
CA TRP A 190 14.12 -10.04 5.24
C TRP A 190 13.15 -10.69 6.23
N ALA A 191 11.89 -10.85 5.82
CA ALA A 191 10.87 -11.49 6.63
C ALA A 191 11.28 -12.91 7.04
N GLU A 192 11.16 -13.19 8.34
CA GLU A 192 11.40 -14.52 8.87
C GLU A 192 10.41 -15.53 8.25
N ASN A 193 10.87 -16.75 7.99
CA ASN A 193 10.11 -17.84 7.38
C ASN A 193 9.77 -17.70 5.88
N TYR A 194 10.25 -16.66 5.20
CA TYR A 194 10.11 -16.52 3.75
C TYR A 194 11.47 -16.54 3.06
N SER A 195 11.52 -17.17 1.89
CA SER A 195 12.72 -17.17 1.04
C SER A 195 12.91 -15.80 0.40
N ASP A 196 14.17 -15.41 0.20
CA ASP A 196 14.58 -14.21 -0.53
C ASP A 196 14.96 -14.50 -1.99
N ASP A 197 14.88 -15.77 -2.39
CA ASP A 197 15.05 -16.24 -3.76
C ASP A 197 13.69 -16.22 -4.49
N PRO A 198 13.52 -15.42 -5.56
CA PRO A 198 12.25 -15.30 -6.26
C PRO A 198 11.83 -16.57 -7.02
N LEU A 199 12.71 -17.57 -7.15
CA LEU A 199 12.39 -18.87 -7.75
C LEU A 199 11.95 -19.92 -6.72
N ASP A 200 12.11 -19.64 -5.42
CA ASP A 200 11.72 -20.54 -4.33
C ASP A 200 10.19 -20.54 -4.13
N PRO A 201 9.54 -21.70 -4.02
CA PRO A 201 8.10 -21.78 -3.72
C PRO A 201 7.67 -21.06 -2.44
N ASN A 202 8.59 -20.89 -1.50
CA ASN A 202 8.40 -20.16 -0.24
C ASN A 202 8.83 -18.68 -0.33
N PHE A 203 9.05 -18.14 -1.53
CA PHE A 203 9.33 -16.71 -1.72
C PHE A 203 8.18 -15.84 -1.23
N GLY A 204 8.52 -14.74 -0.57
CA GLY A 204 7.59 -13.67 -0.25
C GLY A 204 8.32 -12.35 -0.21
N PHE A 205 8.01 -11.44 -1.13
CA PHE A 205 8.74 -10.17 -1.23
C PHE A 205 8.66 -9.40 0.09
N SER A 206 9.82 -9.11 0.68
CA SER A 206 9.88 -8.49 2.01
C SER A 206 10.08 -6.98 1.96
N VAL A 207 9.37 -6.28 2.84
CA VAL A 207 9.64 -4.88 3.22
C VAL A 207 9.48 -4.77 4.73
N GLY A 208 10.44 -4.15 5.42
CA GLY A 208 10.37 -3.92 6.87
C GLY A 208 10.22 -5.21 7.68
N GLY A 209 10.84 -6.32 7.26
CA GLY A 209 10.73 -7.62 7.93
C GLY A 209 9.37 -8.31 7.76
N ARG A 210 8.54 -7.88 6.81
CA ARG A 210 7.22 -8.49 6.52
C ARG A 210 7.14 -8.91 5.07
N ALA A 211 6.59 -10.10 4.82
CA ALA A 211 6.41 -10.64 3.48
C ALA A 211 5.05 -10.23 2.89
N PHE A 212 5.05 -9.85 1.62
CA PHE A 212 3.85 -9.45 0.89
C PHE A 212 3.64 -10.26 -0.39
N PHE A 213 2.40 -10.67 -0.62
CA PHE A 213 1.92 -11.09 -1.93
C PHE A 213 1.47 -9.84 -2.69
N ILE A 214 2.14 -9.56 -3.81
CA ILE A 214 1.94 -8.33 -4.56
C ILE A 214 1.06 -8.60 -5.77
N VAL A 215 0.02 -7.79 -5.95
CA VAL A 215 -0.80 -7.82 -7.17
C VAL A 215 -0.58 -6.53 -7.95
N GLY A 216 -0.08 -6.67 -9.17
CA GLY A 216 0.05 -5.59 -10.14
C GLY A 216 -1.26 -5.34 -10.89
N LEU A 217 -1.62 -4.08 -11.04
CA LEU A 217 -2.78 -3.61 -11.79
C LEU A 217 -2.32 -2.52 -12.76
N HIS A 218 -2.83 -2.51 -13.99
CA HIS A 218 -2.56 -1.45 -14.97
C HIS A 218 -3.66 -1.41 -16.06
N PRO A 219 -3.83 -0.28 -16.78
CA PRO A 219 -4.96 -0.10 -17.72
C PRO A 219 -5.05 -1.16 -18.82
N ASN A 220 -3.90 -1.64 -19.28
CA ASN A 220 -3.77 -2.55 -20.43
C ASN A 220 -3.59 -4.02 -20.02
N SER A 221 -3.98 -4.42 -18.79
CA SER A 221 -3.91 -5.82 -18.38
C SER A 221 -4.80 -6.68 -19.26
N SER A 222 -4.34 -7.88 -19.64
CA SER A 222 -5.12 -8.84 -20.42
C SER A 222 -6.34 -9.38 -19.67
N ARG A 223 -6.33 -9.30 -18.33
CA ARG A 223 -7.43 -9.76 -17.47
C ARG A 223 -8.20 -8.56 -16.92
N LYS A 224 -9.53 -8.57 -17.02
CA LYS A 224 -10.37 -7.48 -16.51
C LYS A 224 -10.14 -7.17 -15.02
N ALA A 225 -9.86 -8.18 -14.21
CA ALA A 225 -9.56 -8.02 -12.78
C ALA A 225 -8.17 -7.38 -12.49
N GLY A 226 -7.34 -7.22 -13.52
CA GLY A 226 -6.07 -6.49 -13.49
C GLY A 226 -6.17 -5.07 -14.07
N GLN A 227 -7.29 -4.71 -14.70
CA GLN A 227 -7.48 -3.44 -15.40
C GLN A 227 -7.93 -2.34 -14.45
N PHE A 228 -6.98 -1.52 -14.00
CA PHE A 228 -7.26 -0.30 -13.23
C PHE A 228 -6.75 0.95 -13.96
N LEU A 229 -7.35 2.11 -13.65
CA LEU A 229 -7.13 3.41 -14.33
C LEU A 229 -5.68 3.88 -14.41
N THR A 230 -4.85 3.42 -13.47
CA THR A 230 -3.43 3.74 -13.36
C THR A 230 -2.66 2.52 -12.90
N PRO A 231 -1.33 2.45 -13.09
CA PRO A 231 -0.53 1.42 -12.46
C PRO A 231 -0.72 1.42 -10.94
N CYS A 232 -0.97 0.26 -10.35
CA CYS A 232 -0.96 0.09 -8.91
C CYS A 232 -0.26 -1.21 -8.52
N LEU A 233 0.41 -1.19 -7.37
CA LEU A 233 0.95 -2.36 -6.68
C LEU A 233 0.17 -2.53 -5.38
N VAL A 234 -0.44 -3.69 -5.22
CA VAL A 234 -1.28 -4.03 -4.07
C VAL A 234 -0.53 -5.02 -3.20
N PHE A 235 -0.03 -4.57 -2.07
CA PHE A 235 0.74 -5.35 -1.11
C PHE A 235 -0.20 -6.02 -0.10
N ASN A 236 -0.39 -7.33 -0.22
CA ASN A 236 -1.21 -8.12 0.71
C ASN A 236 -0.30 -8.90 1.65
N SER A 237 -0.45 -8.75 2.96
CA SER A 237 0.41 -9.47 3.91
C SER A 237 0.28 -10.99 3.74
N HIS A 238 1.42 -11.70 3.66
CA HIS A 238 1.45 -13.15 3.56
C HIS A 238 0.88 -13.85 4.80
N ASP A 239 0.93 -13.22 5.98
CA ASP A 239 0.40 -13.75 7.25
C ASP A 239 -1.11 -14.08 7.15
N GLN A 240 -1.82 -13.48 6.19
CA GLN A 240 -3.21 -13.81 5.87
C GLN A 240 -3.35 -15.18 5.22
N PHE A 241 -2.46 -15.51 4.28
CA PHE A 241 -2.51 -16.77 3.54
C PHE A 241 -2.19 -17.97 4.43
N THR A 242 -1.30 -17.82 5.41
CA THR A 242 -1.03 -18.84 6.43
C THR A 242 -2.31 -19.19 7.20
N ASN A 243 -3.08 -18.17 7.61
CA ASN A 243 -4.36 -18.38 8.27
C ASN A 243 -5.42 -19.01 7.34
N LEU A 244 -5.50 -18.60 6.08
CA LEU A 244 -6.40 -19.22 5.09
C LEU A 244 -6.08 -20.70 4.84
N ARG A 245 -4.79 -21.04 4.75
CA ARG A 245 -4.31 -22.44 4.64
C ARG A 245 -4.72 -23.24 5.87
N ARG A 246 -4.48 -22.70 7.08
CA ARG A 246 -4.88 -23.34 8.34
C ARG A 246 -6.39 -23.60 8.42
N LEU A 247 -7.21 -22.72 7.84
CA LEU A 247 -8.67 -22.84 7.81
C LEU A 247 -9.19 -23.69 6.63
N ASN A 248 -8.32 -24.24 5.77
CA ASN A 248 -8.67 -25.01 4.57
C ASN A 248 -9.60 -24.32 3.56
N ILE A 249 -9.73 -22.99 3.60
CA ILE A 249 -10.62 -22.21 2.70
C ILE A 249 -9.91 -21.64 1.48
N LEU A 250 -8.59 -21.81 1.37
CA LEU A 250 -7.81 -21.27 0.26
C LEU A 250 -8.24 -21.86 -1.10
N SER A 251 -8.58 -23.15 -1.13
CA SER A 251 -9.08 -23.84 -2.33
C SER A 251 -10.41 -23.24 -2.81
N GLU A 252 -11.32 -22.93 -1.90
CA GLU A 252 -12.61 -22.30 -2.20
C GLU A 252 -12.42 -20.90 -2.78
N ILE A 253 -11.54 -20.08 -2.17
CA ILE A 253 -11.21 -18.74 -2.68
C ILE A 253 -10.62 -18.83 -4.10
N ARG A 254 -9.68 -19.77 -4.33
CA ARG A 254 -9.12 -20.02 -5.67
C ARG A 254 -10.24 -20.38 -6.67
N GLN A 255 -11.19 -21.23 -6.27
CA GLN A 255 -12.30 -21.61 -7.15
C GLN A 255 -13.22 -20.42 -7.49
N VAL A 256 -13.50 -19.54 -6.53
CA VAL A 256 -14.27 -18.30 -6.77
C VAL A 256 -13.56 -17.42 -7.80
N VAL A 257 -12.25 -17.24 -7.66
CA VAL A 257 -11.45 -16.45 -8.62
C VAL A 257 -11.45 -17.09 -10.01
N ARG A 258 -11.26 -18.41 -10.11
CA ARG A 258 -11.29 -19.14 -11.39
C ARG A 258 -12.63 -19.04 -12.11
N ASN A 259 -13.73 -19.14 -11.37
CA ASN A 259 -15.09 -19.02 -11.93
C ASN A 259 -15.37 -17.60 -12.43
N ALA A 260 -14.84 -16.59 -11.74
CA ALA A 260 -14.93 -15.20 -12.20
C ALA A 260 -14.07 -14.97 -13.45
N ASP A 261 -12.86 -15.53 -13.51
CA ASP A 261 -12.01 -15.44 -14.70
C ASP A 261 -12.65 -16.06 -15.94
N LEU A 262 -13.24 -17.26 -15.80
CA LEU A 262 -13.99 -17.91 -16.87
C LEU A 262 -15.14 -17.05 -17.38
N ARG A 263 -15.90 -16.45 -16.46
CA ARG A 263 -17.05 -15.59 -16.81
C ARG A 263 -16.63 -14.30 -17.50
N GLU A 264 -15.58 -13.66 -17.00
CA GLU A 264 -15.19 -12.33 -17.43
C GLU A 264 -14.25 -12.33 -18.63
N ASN A 265 -13.45 -13.39 -18.80
CA ASN A 265 -12.37 -13.46 -19.78
C ASN A 265 -12.45 -14.72 -20.67
N GLY A 266 -13.46 -15.59 -20.50
CA GLY A 266 -13.64 -16.81 -21.29
C GLY A 266 -12.62 -17.93 -21.02
N SER A 267 -11.67 -17.71 -20.09
CA SER A 267 -10.62 -18.67 -19.73
C SER A 267 -10.13 -18.40 -18.31
N ILE A 268 -9.64 -19.45 -17.63
CA ILE A 268 -8.96 -19.31 -16.33
C ILE A 268 -7.59 -18.65 -16.55
N ASN A 269 -7.18 -17.72 -15.66
CA ASN A 269 -5.82 -17.22 -15.66
C ASN A 269 -4.83 -18.34 -15.31
N PRO A 270 -3.89 -18.72 -16.19
CA PRO A 270 -2.91 -19.77 -15.92
C PRO A 270 -2.04 -19.51 -14.69
N ASN A 271 -1.83 -18.24 -14.32
CA ASN A 271 -1.07 -17.89 -13.12
C ASN A 271 -1.83 -18.23 -11.83
N VAL A 272 -3.17 -18.27 -11.86
CA VAL A 272 -4.04 -18.71 -10.74
C VAL A 272 -4.20 -20.25 -10.71
N ILE A 273 -3.59 -20.94 -11.68
CA ILE A 273 -3.51 -22.41 -11.73
C ILE A 273 -2.31 -22.92 -10.92
N SER A 274 -1.39 -22.05 -10.47
CA SER A 274 -0.18 -22.44 -9.75
C SER A 274 -0.48 -23.39 -8.58
N ASN A 275 0.05 -24.61 -8.69
CA ASN A 275 0.17 -25.52 -7.57
C ASN A 275 1.12 -24.88 -6.56
N ASP A 276 1.01 -25.25 -5.28
CA ASP A 276 1.82 -24.72 -4.18
C ASP A 276 3.35 -24.97 -4.32
N ASN A 277 3.79 -25.51 -5.46
CA ASN A 277 5.17 -25.82 -5.83
C ASN A 277 5.85 -24.75 -6.70
N ASN A 278 5.14 -23.69 -7.12
CA ASN A 278 5.73 -22.57 -7.87
C ASN A 278 5.79 -21.33 -6.99
N SER A 279 6.82 -20.52 -7.17
CA SER A 279 6.94 -19.20 -6.52
C SER A 279 5.77 -18.28 -6.88
N VAL A 280 5.29 -17.53 -5.90
CA VAL A 280 4.27 -16.48 -6.14
C VAL A 280 4.82 -15.30 -6.96
N ALA A 281 6.14 -15.18 -7.12
CA ALA A 281 6.77 -14.14 -7.93
C ALA A 281 6.25 -14.12 -9.38
N PHE A 282 5.93 -15.29 -9.93
CA PHE A 282 5.38 -15.43 -11.29
C PHE A 282 3.96 -14.86 -11.43
N GLU A 283 3.30 -14.49 -10.32
CA GLU A 283 1.93 -13.97 -10.35
C GLU A 283 1.87 -12.44 -10.22
N TYR A 284 2.97 -11.80 -9.79
CA TYR A 284 2.93 -10.40 -9.34
C TYR A 284 2.52 -9.41 -10.43
N SER A 285 2.96 -9.60 -11.68
CA SER A 285 2.61 -8.69 -12.79
C SER A 285 1.20 -8.93 -13.33
N GLY A 286 0.60 -10.09 -13.05
CA GLY A 286 -0.65 -10.54 -13.67
C GLY A 286 -0.52 -10.94 -15.15
N LYS A 287 0.66 -10.77 -15.76
CA LYS A 287 0.96 -11.14 -17.15
C LYS A 287 1.12 -12.64 -17.29
N LEU A 288 0.66 -13.22 -18.41
CA LEU A 288 0.98 -14.61 -18.72
C LEU A 288 2.48 -14.79 -18.96
N ILE A 289 3.10 -15.69 -18.21
CA ILE A 289 4.54 -15.87 -18.23
C ILE A 289 4.96 -17.08 -19.08
N ASN A 290 6.03 -16.93 -19.85
CA ASN A 290 6.63 -18.03 -20.60
C ASN A 290 7.47 -18.93 -19.67
N PRO A 291 7.60 -20.24 -19.95
CA PRO A 291 8.35 -21.17 -19.09
C PRO A 291 9.79 -20.78 -18.78
N ASP A 292 10.46 -20.06 -19.70
CA ASP A 292 11.86 -19.66 -19.57
C ASP A 292 12.05 -18.30 -18.87
N TRP A 293 10.97 -17.63 -18.50
CA TRP A 293 11.06 -16.31 -17.85
C TRP A 293 11.49 -16.46 -16.39
N THR A 294 12.31 -15.51 -15.93
CA THR A 294 12.72 -15.43 -14.53
C THR A 294 12.59 -14.01 -14.01
N PRO A 295 12.17 -13.81 -12.75
CA PRO A 295 12.17 -12.51 -12.11
C PRO A 295 13.55 -11.85 -12.13
N ASP A 296 13.61 -10.59 -12.56
CA ASP A 296 14.82 -9.77 -12.42
C ASP A 296 14.93 -9.24 -10.99
N PHE A 297 15.23 -10.15 -10.05
CA PHE A 297 15.39 -9.83 -8.64
C PHE A 297 16.52 -10.66 -8.04
N LYS A 298 17.39 -10.00 -7.27
CA LYS A 298 18.43 -10.63 -6.48
C LYS A 298 18.47 -9.96 -5.12
N SER A 299 18.22 -10.75 -4.08
CA SER A 299 18.32 -10.28 -2.71
C SER A 299 19.73 -9.76 -2.43
N ARG A 300 19.78 -8.70 -1.62
CA ARG A 300 21.00 -8.06 -1.11
C ARG A 300 21.23 -8.32 0.37
N HIS A 301 20.35 -9.07 1.04
CA HIS A 301 20.62 -9.44 2.42
C HIS A 301 21.82 -10.37 2.47
N LYS A 302 22.68 -10.16 3.46
CA LYS A 302 23.76 -11.10 3.72
C LYS A 302 23.12 -12.38 4.26
N LYS A 303 23.34 -13.50 3.59
CA LYS A 303 23.00 -14.81 4.17
C LYS A 303 23.81 -14.95 5.46
N THR A 304 23.12 -15.01 6.59
CA THR A 304 23.75 -15.44 7.84
C THR A 304 24.02 -16.93 7.69
N ASN A 305 25.29 -17.29 7.49
CA ASN A 305 25.76 -18.68 7.57
C ASN A 305 25.55 -19.23 8.97
#